data_AF-A0AAW1FGP4-F1
#
_entry.id   AF-A0AAW1FGP4-F1
#
_cell.length_a   1.000
_cell.length_b   1.000
_cell.length_c   1.000
_cell.angle_alpha   90.00
_cell.angle_beta   90.00
_cell.angle_gamma   90.00
#
_symmetry.space_group_name_H-M   'P 1'
#
loop_
_entity.id
_entity.type
_entity.pdbx_description
1 polymer ?
#
loop_
_entity_poly.entity_id
_entity_poly.type
_entity_poly.pdbx_seq_one_letter_code
_entity_poly.pdbx_strand_id
1 'polypeptide(L)'
;MLWYRHRSAAMELIGLLHYENSNLEKNFEARFNITGHSKGRAQLVVSNTNPADSAEYFCAASQHSGSTPLAPLQKAGEPEYQTRSCIPT
;
A
#
# COMPACT_ATOMS: atom_id res chain seq x y z
N MET A 1 0.07 -9.18 1.49
CA MET A 1 0.68 -7.85 1.72
C MET A 1 -0.37 -6.95 2.32
N LEU A 2 -0.06 -6.31 3.44
CA LEU A 2 -0.94 -5.41 4.17
C LEU A 2 -0.56 -3.96 3.85
N TRP A 3 -1.54 -3.07 3.84
CA TRP A 3 -1.35 -1.64 3.67
C TRP A 3 -1.95 -0.87 4.85
N TYR A 4 -1.20 0.10 5.34
CA TYR A 4 -1.54 0.91 6.50
C TYR A 4 -1.41 2.39 6.19
N ARG A 5 -2.21 3.18 6.90
CA ARG A 5 -2.01 4.62 7.03
C ARG A 5 -1.67 4.94 8.47
N HIS A 6 -0.61 5.71 8.69
CA HIS A 6 -0.25 6.23 9.99
C HIS A 6 -0.64 7.71 10.06
N ARG A 7 -1.59 8.04 10.94
CA ARG A 7 -1.98 9.40 11.26
C ARG A 7 -1.72 9.67 12.73
N SER A 8 -0.85 10.64 12.98
CA SER A 8 -0.41 11.06 14.31
C SER A 8 0.22 9.94 15.13
N ALA A 9 -0.58 9.11 15.80
CA ALA A 9 -0.12 8.06 16.72
C ALA A 9 -0.82 6.71 16.49
N ALA A 10 -1.70 6.59 15.49
CA ALA A 10 -2.45 5.37 15.21
C ALA A 10 -2.15 4.84 13.80
N MET A 11 -1.88 3.53 13.71
CA MET A 11 -1.87 2.81 12.44
C MET A 11 -3.28 2.29 12.13
N GLU A 12 -3.84 2.74 11.02
CA GLU A 12 -5.10 2.26 10.47
C GLU A 12 -4.81 1.25 9.36
N LEU A 13 -5.40 0.06 9.44
CA LEU A 13 -5.36 -0.91 8.34
C LEU A 13 -6.24 -0.38 7.19
N ILE A 14 -5.66 -0.30 5.99
CA ILE A 14 -6.39 0.04 4.77
C ILE A 14 -6.94 -1.22 4.13
N GLY A 15 -6.12 -2.27 4.08
CA GLY A 15 -6.53 -3.55 3.49
C GLY A 15 -5.40 -4.55 3.32
N LEU A 16 -5.80 -5.73 2.86
CA LEU A 16 -4.96 -6.89 2.56
C LEU A 16 -5.01 -7.18 1.06
N LEU A 17 -3.84 -7.40 0.45
CA LEU A 17 -3.68 -8.02 -0.86
C LEU A 17 -3.17 -9.45 -0.67
N HIS A 18 -3.97 -10.43 -1.05
CA HIS A 18 -3.61 -11.85 -1.05
C HIS A 18 -3.55 -12.36 -2.50
N TYR A 19 -2.33 -12.62 -2.97
CA TYR A 19 -2.03 -12.78 -4.40
C TYR A 19 -2.50 -11.55 -5.19
N GLU A 20 -3.50 -11.68 -6.06
CA GLU A 20 -4.15 -10.59 -6.78
C GLU A 20 -5.45 -10.09 -6.11
N ASN A 21 -5.93 -10.80 -5.09
CA ASN A 21 -7.21 -10.49 -4.46
C ASN A 21 -7.04 -9.43 -3.36
N SER A 22 -7.65 -8.27 -3.55
CA SER A 22 -7.67 -7.20 -2.56
C SER A 22 -8.91 -7.27 -1.67
N ASN A 23 -8.73 -7.01 -0.38
CA ASN A 23 -9.78 -6.85 0.59
C ASN A 23 -9.50 -5.56 1.37
N LEU A 24 -10.39 -4.58 1.23
CA LEU A 24 -10.27 -3.27 1.87
C LEU A 24 -11.10 -3.23 3.13
N GLU A 25 -10.64 -2.45 4.11
CA GLU A 25 -11.46 -2.07 5.24
C GLU A 25 -12.58 -1.13 4.80
N LYS A 26 -13.77 -1.28 5.39
CA LYS A 26 -15.00 -0.57 4.96
C LYS A 26 -14.84 0.93 4.82
N ASN A 27 -14.01 1.55 5.67
CA ASN A 27 -13.77 2.99 5.66
C ASN A 27 -12.95 3.49 4.45
N PHE A 28 -12.37 2.57 3.67
CA PHE A 28 -11.45 2.87 2.58
C PHE A 28 -11.97 2.46 1.19
N GLU A 29 -12.96 1.57 1.12
CA GLU A 29 -13.53 1.02 -0.14
C GLU A 29 -13.94 2.09 -1.16
N ALA A 30 -14.40 3.27 -0.72
CA ALA A 30 -14.91 4.31 -1.62
C ALA A 30 -13.83 4.99 -2.46
N ARG A 31 -12.58 5.08 -1.96
CA ARG A 31 -11.53 5.91 -2.57
C ARG A 31 -10.18 5.23 -2.68
N PHE A 32 -9.96 4.15 -1.95
CA PHE A 32 -8.70 3.42 -1.96
C PHE A 32 -8.87 2.15 -2.78
N ASN A 33 -7.80 1.76 -3.44
CA ASN A 33 -7.70 0.51 -4.14
C ASN A 33 -6.29 -0.07 -3.95
N ILE A 34 -6.19 -1.40 -3.90
CA ILE A 34 -4.91 -2.10 -3.87
C ILE A 34 -4.84 -2.95 -5.14
N THR A 35 -3.80 -2.73 -5.95
CA THR A 35 -3.60 -3.41 -7.24
C THR A 35 -2.24 -4.13 -7.27
N GLY A 36 -2.05 -4.99 -8.27
CA GLY A 36 -0.80 -5.74 -8.47
C GLY A 36 -0.82 -7.11 -7.81
N HIS A 37 0.36 -7.60 -7.39
CA HIS A 37 0.53 -8.95 -6.87
C HIS A 37 1.31 -8.94 -5.55
N SER A 38 0.80 -9.61 -4.52
CA SER A 38 1.39 -9.59 -3.17
C SER A 38 2.79 -10.21 -3.04
N LYS A 39 3.21 -11.06 -3.99
CA LYS A 39 4.59 -11.59 -4.11
C LYS A 39 5.49 -10.79 -5.07
N GLY A 40 4.96 -9.73 -5.66
CA GLY A 40 5.65 -8.89 -6.63
C GLY A 40 5.39 -7.42 -6.35
N ARG A 41 5.21 -6.60 -7.38
CA ARG A 41 4.83 -5.20 -7.18
C ARG A 41 3.33 -5.11 -6.85
N ALA A 42 3.04 -4.53 -5.69
CA ALA A 42 1.70 -4.10 -5.30
C ALA A 42 1.65 -2.57 -5.26
N GLN A 43 0.48 -2.00 -5.52
CA GLN A 43 0.29 -0.55 -5.51
C GLN A 43 -0.94 -0.16 -4.70
N LEU A 44 -0.79 0.83 -3.83
CA LEU A 44 -1.90 1.54 -3.21
C LEU A 44 -2.26 2.73 -4.08
N VAL A 45 -3.55 2.82 -4.39
CA VAL A 45 -4.15 3.69 -5.38
C VAL A 45 -5.22 4.49 -4.63
N VAL A 46 -5.03 5.82 -4.49
CA VAL A 46 -5.96 6.74 -3.81
C VAL A 46 -6.65 7.71 -4.79
N SER A 47 -7.96 7.57 -4.96
CA SER A 47 -8.82 8.45 -5.78
C SER A 47 -9.25 9.69 -5.02
N ASN A 48 -9.45 10.79 -5.75
CA ASN A 48 -10.06 12.03 -5.22
C ASN A 48 -9.38 12.47 -3.89
N THR A 49 -8.07 12.65 -3.96
CA THR A 49 -7.22 12.98 -2.82
C THR A 49 -7.60 14.32 -2.22
N ASN A 50 -7.65 14.41 -0.90
CA ASN A 50 -7.90 15.66 -0.19
C ASN A 50 -6.90 15.83 0.97
N PRO A 51 -6.83 17.02 1.60
CA PRO A 51 -5.85 17.28 2.66
C PRO A 51 -5.91 16.30 3.85
N ALA A 52 -7.06 15.67 4.12
CA ALA A 52 -7.20 14.69 5.20
C ALA A 52 -6.56 13.32 4.89
N ASP A 53 -6.17 13.10 3.62
CA ASP A 53 -5.39 11.92 3.20
C ASP A 53 -3.88 12.11 3.39
N SER A 54 -3.43 13.30 3.80
CA SER A 54 -2.04 13.54 4.13
C SER A 54 -1.64 12.70 5.34
N ALA A 55 -0.79 11.70 5.11
CA ALA A 55 -0.37 10.73 6.09
C ALA A 55 0.86 9.96 5.58
N GLU A 56 1.51 9.23 6.48
CA GLU A 56 2.48 8.22 6.09
C GLU A 56 1.76 6.91 5.74
N TYR A 57 2.18 6.29 4.65
CA TYR A 57 1.57 5.05 4.16
C TYR A 57 2.63 3.96 4.17
N PHE A 58 2.33 2.87 4.88
CA PHE A 58 3.22 1.75 5.06
C PHE A 58 2.63 0.51 4.40
N CYS A 59 3.49 -0.35 3.87
CA CYS A 59 3.12 -1.69 3.47
C CYS A 59 3.94 -2.70 4.23
N ALA A 60 3.35 -3.85 4.51
CA ALA A 60 4.02 -4.99 5.12
C ALA A 60 3.81 -6.22 4.26
N ALA A 61 4.90 -6.84 3.82
CA ALA A 61 4.87 -8.12 3.16
C ALA A 61 5.57 -9.16 4.05
N SER A 62 4.87 -10.24 4.36
CA SER A 62 5.47 -11.40 5.01
C SER A 62 6.03 -12.33 3.92
N GLN A 63 7.31 -12.64 4.02
CA GLN A 63 7.90 -13.73 3.26
C GLN A 63 7.83 -15.00 4.11
N HIS A 64 7.21 -16.05 3.58
CA HIS A 64 7.27 -17.37 4.19
C HIS A 64 8.65 -17.97 3.84
N SER A 65 9.60 -17.80 4.77
CA SER A 65 10.94 -18.40 4.79
C SER A 65 11.94 -17.95 3.70
N GLY A 66 12.87 -17.07 4.07
CA GLY A 66 14.26 -17.14 3.62
C GLY A 66 14.72 -16.33 2.40
N SER A 67 14.19 -15.14 2.13
CA SER A 67 14.75 -14.25 1.09
C SER A 67 15.42 -13.03 1.68
N THR A 68 16.64 -12.77 1.21
CA THR A 68 17.50 -11.65 1.61
C THR A 68 16.87 -10.32 1.17
N PRO A 69 16.64 -9.36 2.07
CA PRO A 69 15.98 -8.11 1.68
C PRO A 69 16.89 -7.26 0.78
N LEU A 70 16.41 -6.91 -0.42
CA LEU A 70 17.05 -5.93 -1.31
C LEU A 70 16.60 -4.50 -0.93
N ALA A 71 17.51 -3.54 -1.10
CA ALA A 71 17.33 -2.16 -0.63
C ALA A 71 16.10 -1.44 -1.23
N PRO A 72 15.51 -0.45 -0.51
CA PRO A 72 14.33 0.27 -0.99
C PRO A 72 14.63 1.07 -2.27
N LEU A 73 13.86 0.81 -3.34
CA LEU A 73 13.89 1.61 -4.57
C LEU A 73 12.76 2.64 -4.55
N GLN A 74 13.09 3.93 -4.42
CA GLN A 74 12.16 5.04 -4.63
C GLN A 74 12.10 5.37 -6.14
N LYS A 75 10.90 5.39 -6.73
CA LYS A 75 10.70 5.86 -8.12
C LYS A 75 10.10 7.27 -8.14
N ALA A 76 10.61 8.11 -9.04
CA ALA A 76 10.18 9.49 -9.30
C ALA A 76 8.77 9.55 -9.96
N GLY A 77 8.03 10.61 -9.64
CA GLY A 77 6.59 10.76 -9.93
C GLY A 77 6.21 11.27 -11.32
N GLU A 78 4.95 10.99 -11.68
CA GLU A 78 4.13 11.58 -12.76
C GLU A 78 2.62 11.41 -12.38
N PRO A 79 1.65 12.09 -13.03
CA PRO A 79 0.70 13.00 -12.36
C PRO A 79 -0.62 12.40 -11.83
N GLU A 80 -1.21 13.15 -10.88
CA GLU A 80 -2.54 13.15 -10.23
C GLU A 80 -3.35 11.86 -10.11
N TYR A 81 -2.67 10.79 -9.69
CA TYR A 81 -3.27 9.77 -8.86
C TYR A 81 -2.18 9.29 -7.90
N GLN A 82 -2.32 9.53 -6.59
CA GLN A 82 -1.22 9.27 -5.63
C GLN A 82 -1.03 7.76 -5.47
N THR A 83 -0.22 7.19 -6.36
CA THR A 83 0.08 5.76 -6.43
C THR A 83 1.35 5.48 -5.63
N ARG A 84 1.28 4.56 -4.66
CA ARG A 84 2.44 4.13 -3.89
C ARG A 84 2.74 2.68 -4.22
N SER A 85 3.98 2.38 -4.58
CA SER A 85 4.41 1.01 -4.89
C SER A 85 5.09 0.35 -3.70
N CYS A 86 4.86 -0.95 -3.55
CA CYS A 86 5.55 -1.83 -2.61
C CYS A 86 5.99 -3.11 -3.30
N ILE A 87 7.22 -3.51 -3.01
CA ILE A 87 7.83 -4.73 -3.53
C ILE A 87 8.32 -5.51 -2.30
N PRO A 88 7.89 -6.77 -2.11
CA PRO A 88 8.41 -7.60 -1.02
C PRO A 88 9.91 -7.80 -1.25
N THR A 89 10.70 -7.39 -0.26
CA THR A 89 12.14 -7.59 -0.17
C THR A 89 12.42 -8.96 0.38
#